data_AF-A0A2T6T169-F1
#
_entry.id   AF-A0A2T6T169-F1
#
_cell.length_a   1.000
_cell.length_b   1.000
_cell.length_c   1.000
_cell.angle_alpha   90.00
_cell.angle_beta   90.00
_cell.angle_gamma   90.00
#
_symmetry.space_group_name_H-M   'P 1'
#
loop_
_entity.id
_entity.type
_entity.pdbx_description
1 polymer ?
#
loop_
_entity_poly.entity_id
_entity_poly.type
_entity_poly.pdbx_seq_one_letter_code
_entity_poly.pdbx_strand_id
1 'polypeptide(L)'
;QKKEEEKREETKKEKPKGENKDFCVSITPDNLKEYLERMVFEIDPIDEENKIGIVNGLAWTPVGGDVLKIEAVKIRGKGELKLTGSLGDVMKESAIIAFSVVKVLLDNETLKAPKIPSEADAEGKKKKKALKVYNAYDLHLHVPEGATPKDGPSAG
;
A
#
# COMPACT_ATOMS: atom_id res chain seq x y z
N GLN A 1 20.43 55.51 -35.02
CA GLN A 1 21.85 55.89 -34.86
C GLN A 1 22.32 55.26 -33.55
N LYS A 2 23.11 54.18 -33.61
CA LYS A 2 24.52 54.11 -33.13
C LYS A 2 24.61 54.50 -31.64
N LYS A 3 25.05 53.68 -30.69
CA LYS A 3 26.22 52.79 -30.51
C LYS A 3 26.15 52.43 -28.99
N GLU A 4 26.76 51.45 -28.35
CA GLU A 4 27.91 50.59 -28.57
C GLU A 4 27.82 49.55 -27.43
N GLU A 5 28.28 48.34 -27.72
CA GLU A 5 28.61 47.31 -26.73
C GLU A 5 29.67 47.84 -25.75
N GLU A 6 29.57 47.48 -24.46
CA GLU A 6 30.78 47.37 -23.64
C GLU A 6 30.66 46.21 -22.66
N LYS A 7 31.30 45.13 -23.10
CA LYS A 7 31.70 43.94 -22.37
C LYS A 7 32.68 44.37 -21.27
N ARG A 8 32.37 44.10 -20.00
CA ARG A 8 33.38 44.14 -18.93
C ARG A 8 33.42 42.79 -18.22
N GLU A 9 34.45 42.05 -18.58
CA GLU A 9 35.04 40.99 -17.77
C GLU A 9 35.44 41.59 -16.42
N GLU A 10 34.92 41.03 -15.33
CA GLU A 10 35.52 41.21 -14.00
C GLU A 10 35.94 39.84 -13.46
N THR A 11 37.16 39.49 -13.87
CA THR A 11 38.24 38.93 -13.03
C THR A 11 37.87 37.88 -11.97
N LYS A 12 38.29 36.64 -12.26
CA LYS A 12 38.73 35.64 -11.27
C LYS A 12 39.63 36.30 -10.22
N LYS A 13 39.19 36.32 -8.96
CA LYS A 13 40.08 36.53 -7.80
C LYS A 13 40.38 35.17 -7.17
N GLU A 14 41.60 34.69 -7.39
CA GLU A 14 42.18 33.61 -6.60
C GLU A 14 42.67 34.13 -5.24
N LYS A 15 42.26 33.38 -4.20
CA LYS A 15 42.92 33.05 -2.90
C LYS A 15 43.03 34.14 -1.81
N PRO A 16 42.90 33.69 -0.55
CA PRO A 16 44.12 33.43 0.21
C PRO A 16 44.16 32.06 0.90
N LYS A 17 45.38 31.49 0.92
CA LYS A 17 45.84 30.52 1.95
C LYS A 17 46.05 31.31 3.25
N GLY A 18 45.51 30.84 4.37
CA GLY A 18 45.82 31.38 5.69
C GLY A 18 44.87 30.93 6.80
N GLU A 19 45.32 29.95 7.58
CA GLU A 19 45.09 29.75 9.03
C GLU A 19 43.66 29.79 9.60
N ASN A 20 43.14 28.58 9.80
CA ASN A 20 42.14 28.07 10.75
C ASN A 20 41.63 29.06 11.83
N LYS A 21 40.51 29.74 11.53
CA LYS A 21 39.57 30.28 12.53
C LYS A 21 38.15 29.94 12.06
N ASP A 22 37.53 29.06 12.83
CA ASP A 22 36.12 28.66 12.78
C ASP A 22 35.65 28.09 11.43
N PHE A 23 36.11 26.86 11.12
CA PHE A 23 35.51 26.05 10.05
C PHE A 23 34.11 25.60 10.48
N CYS A 24 33.12 26.49 10.32
CA CYS A 24 31.74 26.23 10.68
C CYS A 24 31.03 25.60 9.49
N VAL A 25 30.89 24.26 9.52
CA VAL A 25 30.04 23.54 8.57
C VAL A 25 28.61 23.60 9.10
N SER A 26 27.76 24.42 8.48
CA SER A 26 26.34 24.44 8.77
C SER A 26 25.65 23.37 7.92
N ILE A 27 25.16 22.32 8.57
CA ILE A 27 24.39 21.27 7.90
C ILE A 27 22.91 21.66 7.95
N THR A 28 22.30 21.82 6.78
CA THR A 28 20.88 22.12 6.58
C THR A 28 20.21 20.98 5.83
N PRO A 29 18.87 20.82 5.90
CA PRO A 29 18.17 19.80 5.13
C PRO A 29 18.48 19.83 3.61
N ASP A 30 18.77 21.01 3.08
CA ASP A 30 19.07 21.21 1.66
C ASP A 30 20.47 20.72 1.26
N ASN A 31 21.48 20.89 2.13
CA ASN A 31 22.86 20.45 1.85
C ASN A 31 23.17 19.05 2.38
N LEU A 32 22.25 18.43 3.12
CA LEU A 32 22.40 17.09 3.68
C LEU A 32 22.70 16.02 2.60
N LYS A 33 22.16 16.20 1.39
CA LYS A 33 22.41 15.32 0.23
C LYS A 33 23.86 15.31 -0.25
N GLU A 34 24.63 16.35 0.04
CA GLU A 34 26.04 16.45 -0.34
C GLU A 34 26.95 15.64 0.60
N TYR A 35 26.47 15.37 1.82
CA TYR A 35 27.18 14.62 2.85
C TYR A 35 26.72 13.16 2.99
N LEU A 36 25.50 12.85 2.54
CA LEU A 36 24.97 11.50 2.52
C LEU A 36 25.04 10.93 1.11
N GLU A 37 25.81 9.85 0.93
CA GLU A 37 26.04 9.23 -0.38
C GLU A 37 24.75 8.68 -1.02
N ARG A 38 23.78 8.25 -0.19
CA ARG A 38 22.45 7.80 -0.63
C ARG A 38 21.38 8.13 0.42
N MET A 39 20.21 8.50 -0.05
CA MET A 39 19.00 8.56 0.76
C MET A 39 18.60 7.12 1.13
N VAL A 40 18.67 6.78 2.42
CA VAL A 40 18.44 5.40 2.91
C VAL A 40 16.95 5.11 3.11
N PHE A 41 16.16 6.15 3.39
CA PHE A 41 14.72 6.06 3.60
C PHE A 41 14.02 7.02 2.65
N GLU A 42 13.26 6.46 1.71
CA GLU A 42 12.27 7.19 0.95
C GLU A 42 10.95 7.03 1.72
N ILE A 43 10.25 8.13 1.99
CA ILE A 43 8.89 8.03 2.52
C ILE A 43 8.09 7.43 1.38
N ASP A 44 7.56 6.22 1.56
CA ASP A 44 6.73 5.59 0.54
C ASP A 44 5.61 6.57 0.15
N PRO A 45 5.45 6.86 -1.15
CA PRO A 45 4.41 7.75 -1.59
C PRO A 45 3.06 7.17 -1.17
N ILE A 46 2.32 7.93 -0.36
CA ILE A 46 0.94 7.62 -0.01
C ILE A 46 0.16 7.62 -1.32
N ASP A 47 -0.58 6.54 -1.61
CA ASP A 47 -1.52 6.55 -2.73
C ASP A 47 -2.52 7.70 -2.50
N GLU A 48 -2.52 8.71 -3.39
CA GLU A 48 -3.38 9.90 -3.25
C GLU A 48 -4.87 9.58 -3.43
N GLU A 49 -5.18 8.44 -4.06
CA GLU A 49 -6.54 8.04 -4.41
C GLU A 49 -6.96 6.72 -3.74
N ASN A 50 -8.22 6.68 -3.30
CA ASN A 50 -8.84 5.48 -2.75
C ASN A 50 -9.04 4.42 -3.85
N LYS A 51 -8.43 3.24 -3.68
CA LYS A 51 -8.57 2.10 -4.59
C LYS A 51 -9.50 1.05 -4.00
N ILE A 52 -10.46 0.58 -4.80
CA ILE A 52 -11.37 -0.50 -4.39
C ILE A 52 -10.57 -1.79 -4.20
N GLY A 53 -10.73 -2.43 -3.05
CA GLY A 53 -10.02 -3.67 -2.73
C GLY A 53 -8.60 -3.44 -2.18
N ILE A 54 -8.24 -2.20 -1.83
CA ILE A 54 -7.00 -1.91 -1.10
C ILE A 54 -7.37 -1.21 0.20
N VAL A 55 -6.82 -1.66 1.31
CA VAL A 55 -6.97 -1.02 2.62
C VAL A 55 -5.62 -0.95 3.33
N ASN A 56 -5.38 0.16 4.03
CA ASN A 56 -4.20 0.30 4.88
C ASN A 56 -4.56 -0.15 6.30
N GLY A 57 -3.85 -1.14 6.80
CA GLY A 57 -3.93 -1.63 8.17
C GLY A 57 -2.65 -1.34 8.94
N LEU A 58 -2.71 -1.53 10.26
CA LEU A 58 -1.54 -1.51 11.11
C LEU A 58 -1.29 -2.92 11.61
N ALA A 59 -0.05 -3.38 11.54
CA ALA A 59 0.33 -4.67 12.08
C ALA A 59 1.61 -4.62 12.87
N TRP A 60 1.82 -5.71 13.60
CA TRP A 60 3.05 -5.93 14.32
C TRP A 60 3.98 -6.82 13.49
N THR A 61 5.22 -6.36 13.34
CA THR A 61 6.32 -7.11 12.77
C THR A 61 7.36 -7.35 13.86
N PRO A 62 8.30 -8.31 13.68
CA PRO A 62 9.35 -8.55 14.66
C PRO A 62 10.19 -7.32 15.03
N VAL A 63 10.26 -6.32 14.15
CA VAL A 63 11.05 -5.09 14.33
C VAL A 63 10.24 -3.88 14.81
N GLY A 64 8.91 -4.00 14.92
CA GLY A 64 8.04 -2.90 15.37
C GLY A 64 6.66 -2.89 14.71
N GLY A 65 5.92 -1.81 14.91
CA GLY A 65 4.67 -1.57 14.20
C GLY A 65 4.94 -1.12 12.77
N ASP A 66 4.18 -1.65 11.82
CA ASP A 66 4.32 -1.34 10.39
C ASP A 66 2.95 -1.05 9.76
N VAL A 67 2.95 -0.22 8.72
CA VAL A 67 1.77 0.09 7.92
C VAL A 67 1.67 -0.94 6.81
N LEU A 68 0.63 -1.77 6.85
CA LEU A 68 0.40 -2.81 5.86
C LEU A 68 -0.64 -2.38 4.85
N LYS A 69 -0.33 -2.56 3.57
CA LYS A 69 -1.32 -2.52 2.51
C LYS A 69 -1.93 -3.92 2.37
N ILE A 70 -3.25 -4.04 2.44
CA ILE A 70 -3.97 -5.30 2.23
C ILE A 70 -4.74 -5.18 0.93
N GLU A 71 -4.50 -6.10 0.02
CA GLU A 71 -5.09 -6.15 -1.30
C GLU A 71 -6.08 -7.31 -1.38
N ALA A 72 -7.26 -7.05 -1.94
CA ALA A 72 -8.36 -7.99 -2.04
C ALA A 72 -8.86 -8.06 -3.48
N VAL A 73 -8.83 -9.26 -4.05
CA VAL A 73 -9.33 -9.52 -5.41
C VAL A 73 -10.46 -10.53 -5.36
N LYS A 74 -11.56 -10.21 -6.06
CA LYS A 74 -12.66 -11.14 -6.29
C LYS A 74 -12.47 -11.89 -7.61
N ILE A 75 -12.64 -13.21 -7.59
CA ILE A 75 -12.49 -14.09 -8.75
C ILE A 75 -13.76 -14.92 -8.86
N ARG A 76 -14.30 -15.19 -10.05
CA ARG A 76 -15.44 -16.11 -10.19
C ARG A 76 -15.04 -17.50 -9.71
N GLY A 77 -15.83 -18.09 -8.82
CA GLY A 77 -15.43 -19.30 -8.11
C GLY A 77 -16.54 -19.91 -7.28
N LYS A 78 -16.15 -20.65 -6.24
CA LYS A 78 -17.06 -21.44 -5.38
C LYS A 78 -17.24 -20.86 -3.98
N GLY A 79 -16.57 -19.75 -3.66
CA GLY A 79 -16.62 -19.11 -2.33
C GLY A 79 -15.41 -19.38 -1.44
N GLU A 80 -14.27 -19.75 -2.04
CA GLU A 80 -13.02 -20.00 -1.32
C GLU A 80 -12.35 -18.68 -0.89
N LEU A 81 -11.72 -18.68 0.29
CA LEU A 81 -10.87 -17.58 0.76
C LEU A 81 -9.40 -18.00 0.67
N LYS A 82 -8.60 -17.29 -0.12
CA LYS A 82 -7.16 -17.50 -0.29
C LYS A 82 -6.39 -16.38 0.39
N LEU A 83 -5.40 -16.73 1.21
CA LEU A 83 -4.57 -15.79 1.97
C LEU A 83 -3.10 -15.94 1.54
N THR A 84 -2.43 -14.83 1.25
CA THR A 84 -1.01 -14.80 0.85
C THR A 84 -0.29 -13.59 1.47
N GLY A 85 1.04 -13.65 1.59
CA GLY A 85 1.83 -12.56 2.19
C GLY A 85 2.55 -12.91 3.48
N SER A 86 2.89 -14.19 3.70
CA SER A 86 3.57 -14.68 4.91
C SER A 86 2.89 -14.28 6.22
N LEU A 87 1.56 -14.52 6.24
CA LEU A 87 0.73 -14.29 7.41
C LEU A 87 0.97 -15.37 8.48
N GLY A 88 1.05 -14.94 9.73
CA GLY A 88 1.00 -15.82 10.90
C GLY A 88 -0.40 -16.35 11.17
N ASP A 89 -0.53 -17.21 12.17
CA ASP A 89 -1.79 -17.93 12.41
C ASP A 89 -2.87 -17.02 13.01
N VAL A 90 -2.49 -16.02 13.82
CA VAL A 90 -3.44 -15.05 14.39
C VAL A 90 -4.03 -14.19 13.28
N MET A 91 -3.18 -13.73 12.35
CA MET A 91 -3.66 -12.92 11.23
C MET A 91 -4.52 -13.74 10.25
N LYS A 92 -4.21 -15.02 10.01
CA LYS A 92 -5.07 -15.92 9.22
C LYS A 92 -6.43 -16.13 9.87
N GLU A 93 -6.46 -16.39 11.18
CA GLU A 93 -7.70 -16.53 11.94
C GLU A 93 -8.54 -15.25 11.87
N SER A 94 -7.89 -14.09 12.04
CA SER A 94 -8.54 -12.78 11.92
C SER A 94 -9.23 -12.61 10.56
N ALA A 95 -8.54 -12.95 9.46
CA ALA A 95 -9.10 -12.86 8.12
C ALA A 95 -10.31 -13.82 7.91
N ILE A 96 -10.27 -15.02 8.50
CA ILE A 96 -11.38 -15.99 8.43
C ILE A 96 -12.59 -15.48 9.22
N ILE A 97 -12.37 -14.89 10.40
CA ILE A 97 -13.43 -14.30 11.23
C ILE A 97 -14.06 -13.12 10.50
N ALA A 98 -13.24 -12.21 9.95
CA ALA A 98 -13.71 -11.07 9.17
C ALA A 98 -14.60 -11.52 8.00
N PHE A 99 -14.16 -12.55 7.25
CA PHE A 99 -14.94 -13.13 6.17
C PHE A 99 -16.27 -13.72 6.66
N SER A 100 -16.28 -14.35 7.83
CA SER A 100 -17.49 -14.90 8.45
C SER A 100 -18.47 -13.80 8.86
N VAL A 101 -17.97 -12.70 9.44
CA VAL A 101 -18.80 -11.52 9.79
C VAL A 101 -19.42 -10.91 8.54
N VAL A 102 -18.64 -10.73 7.46
CA VAL A 102 -19.16 -10.21 6.19
C VAL A 102 -20.26 -11.10 5.62
N LYS A 103 -20.10 -12.44 5.70
CA LYS A 103 -21.15 -13.39 5.28
C LYS A 103 -22.44 -13.21 6.07
N VAL A 104 -22.35 -13.08 7.41
CA VAL A 104 -23.51 -12.87 8.28
C VAL A 104 -24.19 -11.53 7.98
N LEU A 105 -23.42 -10.47 7.77
CA LEU A 105 -23.96 -9.14 7.46
C LEU A 105 -24.64 -9.08 6.07
N LEU A 106 -24.15 -9.85 5.10
CA LEU A 106 -24.79 -10.04 3.80
C LEU A 106 -26.08 -10.88 3.94
N ASP A 107 -26.05 -11.93 4.77
CA ASP A 107 -27.21 -12.79 5.02
C ASP A 107 -28.35 -12.05 5.73
N ASN A 108 -28.01 -11.14 6.63
CA ASN A 108 -28.97 -10.28 7.34
C ASN A 108 -29.42 -9.06 6.53
N GLU A 109 -29.03 -8.96 5.25
CA GLU A 109 -29.33 -7.84 4.35
C GLU A 109 -28.89 -6.46 4.88
N THR A 110 -28.01 -6.43 5.89
CA THR A 110 -27.41 -5.20 6.43
C THR A 110 -26.42 -4.60 5.42
N LEU A 111 -25.72 -5.46 4.68
CA LEU A 111 -24.86 -5.05 3.57
C LEU A 111 -25.56 -5.28 2.23
N LYS A 112 -25.52 -4.26 1.36
CA LYS A 112 -26.04 -4.36 -0.01
C LYS A 112 -25.12 -5.25 -0.83
N ALA A 113 -25.65 -6.41 -1.24
CA ALA A 113 -24.91 -7.34 -2.07
C ALA A 113 -24.96 -6.90 -3.55
N PRO A 114 -23.83 -6.95 -4.30
CA PRO A 114 -23.85 -6.69 -5.73
C PRO A 114 -24.69 -7.75 -6.45
N LYS A 115 -25.40 -7.35 -7.51
CA LYS A 115 -26.17 -8.28 -8.34
C LYS A 115 -25.23 -9.35 -8.89
N ILE A 116 -25.55 -10.61 -8.63
CA ILE A 116 -24.83 -11.74 -9.19
C ILE A 116 -25.23 -11.85 -10.66
N PRO A 117 -24.28 -11.95 -11.60
CA PRO A 117 -24.60 -12.35 -12.97
C PRO A 117 -25.29 -13.71 -12.90
N SER A 118 -26.57 -13.77 -13.23
CA SER A 118 -27.29 -15.03 -13.25
C SER A 118 -26.66 -15.94 -14.29
N GLU A 119 -26.20 -17.12 -13.89
CA GLU A 119 -26.08 -18.26 -14.80
C GLU A 119 -27.49 -18.76 -15.16
N ALA A 120 -28.28 -17.90 -15.81
CA ALA A 120 -29.26 -18.31 -16.79
C ALA A 120 -28.51 -18.10 -18.10
N ASP A 121 -27.94 -19.14 -18.71
CA ASP A 121 -28.52 -19.64 -19.97
C ASP A 121 -28.20 -21.13 -20.26
N ALA A 122 -27.78 -21.93 -19.26
CA ALA A 122 -27.62 -23.37 -19.47
C ALA A 122 -28.53 -24.16 -18.53
N GLU A 123 -29.61 -24.65 -19.13
CA GLU A 123 -30.45 -25.75 -18.67
C GLU A 123 -31.47 -25.44 -17.56
N GLY A 124 -32.70 -25.23 -18.03
CA GLY A 124 -33.90 -25.11 -17.22
C GLY A 124 -34.17 -26.34 -16.36
N LYS A 125 -33.68 -26.33 -15.12
CA LYS A 125 -34.22 -27.13 -14.02
C LYS A 125 -34.27 -26.32 -12.72
N LYS A 126 -35.52 -26.04 -12.32
CA LYS A 126 -36.06 -25.96 -10.95
C LYS A 126 -35.24 -25.21 -9.89
N LYS A 127 -35.76 -24.04 -9.47
CA LYS A 127 -35.51 -23.34 -8.20
C LYS A 127 -34.03 -23.35 -7.75
N LYS A 128 -33.16 -22.64 -8.46
CA LYS A 128 -31.81 -22.31 -7.95
C LYS A 128 -31.99 -21.49 -6.66
N LYS A 129 -31.78 -22.13 -5.51
CA LYS A 129 -31.57 -21.48 -4.20
C LYS A 129 -30.70 -20.25 -4.47
N ALA A 130 -31.21 -19.04 -4.22
CA ALA A 130 -30.52 -17.80 -4.57
C ALA A 130 -29.06 -17.94 -4.15
N LEU A 131 -28.16 -18.07 -5.13
CA LEU A 131 -26.75 -18.30 -4.84
C LEU A 131 -26.33 -17.08 -4.04
N LYS A 132 -25.81 -17.25 -2.84
CA LYS A 132 -25.34 -16.11 -2.06
C LYS A 132 -24.10 -15.55 -2.76
N VAL A 133 -23.92 -14.23 -2.78
CA VAL A 133 -22.84 -13.57 -3.55
C VAL A 133 -21.47 -14.20 -3.24
N TYR A 134 -21.22 -14.48 -1.96
CA TYR A 134 -19.97 -15.06 -1.49
C TYR A 134 -19.76 -16.53 -1.87
N ASN A 135 -20.73 -17.21 -2.48
CA ASN A 135 -20.56 -18.56 -3.06
C ASN A 135 -20.32 -18.53 -4.57
N ALA A 136 -20.50 -17.38 -5.22
CA ALA A 136 -20.26 -17.19 -6.65
C ALA A 136 -18.83 -16.69 -6.95
N TYR A 137 -18.13 -16.22 -5.92
CA TYR A 137 -16.80 -15.64 -6.05
C TYR A 137 -15.86 -16.17 -4.98
N ASP A 138 -14.65 -16.53 -5.39
CA ASP A 138 -13.51 -16.72 -4.50
C ASP A 138 -12.90 -15.35 -4.18
N LEU A 139 -12.39 -15.19 -2.97
CA LEU A 139 -11.71 -13.99 -2.51
C LEU A 139 -10.24 -14.32 -2.28
N HIS A 140 -9.34 -13.55 -2.87
CA HIS A 140 -7.91 -13.65 -2.63
C HIS A 140 -7.44 -12.39 -1.90
N LEU A 141 -7.01 -12.56 -0.66
CA LEU A 141 -6.34 -11.53 0.13
C LEU A 141 -4.82 -11.69 0.02
N HIS A 142 -4.15 -10.62 -0.36
CA HIS A 142 -2.72 -10.51 -0.44
C HIS A 142 -2.23 -9.38 0.46
N VAL A 143 -1.21 -9.67 1.24
CA VAL A 143 -0.50 -8.66 2.04
C VAL A 143 0.93 -8.59 1.49
N PRO A 144 1.29 -7.51 0.77
CA PRO A 144 2.61 -7.35 0.19
C PRO A 144 3.74 -7.37 1.22
N GLU A 145 4.96 -7.42 0.68
CA GLU A 145 6.18 -7.89 1.33
C GLU A 145 6.12 -9.36 1.78
N GLY A 146 6.00 -10.29 0.84
CA GLY A 146 5.94 -11.73 1.18
C GLY A 146 7.15 -12.29 1.95
N ALA A 147 8.25 -11.55 2.08
CA ALA A 147 9.43 -12.00 2.83
C ALA A 147 9.35 -11.68 4.34
N THR A 148 8.59 -10.65 4.74
CA THR A 148 8.48 -10.22 6.13
C THR A 148 7.28 -10.91 6.79
N PRO A 149 7.50 -11.74 7.84
CA PRO A 149 6.39 -12.35 8.58
C PRO A 149 5.53 -11.29 9.24
N LYS A 150 4.20 -11.41 9.10
CA LYS A 150 3.22 -10.47 9.63
C LYS A 150 2.23 -11.23 10.49
N ASP A 151 2.03 -10.79 11.72
CA ASP A 151 1.10 -11.47 12.63
C ASP A 151 0.41 -10.50 13.59
N GLY A 152 -0.67 -10.98 14.20
CA GLY A 152 -1.49 -10.23 15.14
C GLY A 152 -2.90 -9.90 14.63
N PRO A 153 -3.84 -9.57 15.54
CA PRO A 153 -5.25 -9.38 15.20
C PRO A 153 -5.59 -7.97 14.71
N SER A 154 -4.64 -7.03 14.75
CA SER A 154 -4.88 -5.60 14.54
C SER A 154 -5.29 -5.22 13.11
N ALA A 155 -5.17 -6.15 12.17
CA ALA A 155 -5.50 -5.99 10.76
C ALA A 155 -6.67 -6.89 10.32
N GLY A 156 -7.58 -7.22 11.26
CA GLY A 156 -8.81 -7.97 11.01
C GLY A 156 -9.92 -7.17 10.32
#